data_AF-A0A520F8Y7-F1
#
_entry.id   AF-A0A520F8Y7-F1
#
_cell.length_a   1.000
_cell.length_b   1.000
_cell.length_c   1.000
_cell.angle_alpha   90.00
_cell.angle_beta   90.00
_cell.angle_gamma   90.00
#
_symmetry.space_group_name_H-M   'P 1'
#
loop_
_entity.id
_entity.type
_entity.pdbx_description
1 polymer ?
#
loop_
_entity_poly.entity_id
_entity_poly.type
_entity_poly.pdbx_seq_one_letter_code
_entity_poly.pdbx_strand_id
1 'polypeptide(L)'
;MEWRDASDRVLVGAAALGETDAFEEIVGRYGPEMFRYARNMLSDQGAAEEVVQDAFVAAWKGLDNFRGDSALRTWLFSLVSHKVIDHRRRRSVPPAEDWVFERKSTGAGSDPEADVEADSFMAELGVALAELPYRQRACWLLREVEGLTHPEIGAIMTLSAGAVRGQLTRARATLSERLATWRTR
;
A
#
# COMPACT_ATOMS: atom_id res chain seq x y z
N MET A 1 29.82 5.32 -5.91
CA MET A 1 28.77 6.18 -6.51
C MET A 1 27.70 6.31 -5.45
N GLU A 2 27.24 7.50 -5.10
CA GLU A 2 26.22 7.65 -4.04
C GLU A 2 24.84 7.46 -4.67
N TRP A 3 24.26 6.27 -4.56
CA TRP A 3 22.97 5.92 -5.16
C TRP A 3 21.80 6.73 -4.59
N ARG A 4 21.96 7.30 -3.39
CA ARG A 4 20.94 8.06 -2.64
C ARG A 4 20.30 9.21 -3.42
N ASP A 5 21.05 9.88 -4.29
CA ASP A 5 20.55 11.00 -5.09
C ASP A 5 20.25 10.63 -6.55
N ALA A 6 20.48 9.36 -6.93
CA ALA A 6 20.25 8.92 -8.31
C ALA A 6 18.75 8.92 -8.64
N SER A 7 18.40 9.34 -9.85
CA SER A 7 17.02 9.21 -10.34
C SER A 7 16.61 7.74 -10.46
N ASP A 8 15.30 7.46 -10.36
CA ASP A 8 14.76 6.10 -10.56
C ASP A 8 15.24 5.45 -11.85
N ARG A 9 15.33 6.22 -12.95
CA ARG A 9 15.78 5.71 -14.25
C ARG A 9 17.22 5.20 -14.19
N VAL A 10 18.09 5.90 -13.46
CA VAL A 10 19.49 5.50 -13.27
C VAL A 10 19.56 4.26 -12.40
N LEU A 11 18.81 4.22 -11.30
CA LEU A 11 18.76 3.06 -10.41
C LEU A 11 18.26 1.81 -11.13
N VAL A 12 17.17 1.93 -11.90
CA VAL A 12 16.61 0.85 -12.71
C VAL A 12 17.64 0.34 -13.71
N GLY A 13 18.31 1.24 -14.44
CA GLY A 13 19.29 0.85 -15.45
C GLY A 13 20.50 0.13 -14.84
N ALA A 14 21.00 0.60 -13.70
CA ALA A 14 22.10 -0.04 -12.98
C ALA A 14 21.69 -1.41 -12.40
N ALA A 15 20.52 -1.48 -11.74
CA ALA A 15 20.01 -2.72 -11.17
C ALA A 15 19.72 -3.78 -12.25
N ALA A 16 19.22 -3.39 -13.42
CA ALA A 16 19.04 -4.28 -14.58
C ALA A 16 20.37 -4.88 -15.09
N LEU A 17 21.50 -4.17 -14.89
CA LEU A 17 22.84 -4.69 -15.21
C LEU A 17 23.45 -5.54 -14.08
N GLY A 18 22.71 -5.76 -12.99
CA GLY A 18 23.14 -6.58 -11.86
C GLY A 18 23.81 -5.80 -10.72
N GLU A 19 23.82 -4.46 -10.75
CA GLU A 19 24.34 -3.65 -9.64
C GLU A 19 23.43 -3.75 -8.41
N THR A 20 23.83 -4.55 -7.43
CA THR A 20 23.03 -4.86 -6.24
C THR A 20 22.76 -3.62 -5.39
N ASP A 21 23.74 -2.73 -5.24
CA ASP A 21 23.63 -1.52 -4.42
C ASP A 21 22.57 -0.56 -4.98
N ALA A 22 22.40 -0.51 -6.31
CA ALA A 22 21.37 0.30 -6.94
C ALA A 22 19.96 -0.25 -6.65
N PHE A 23 19.82 -1.57 -6.57
CA PHE A 23 18.55 -2.18 -6.19
C PHE A 23 18.28 -2.09 -4.69
N GLU A 24 19.30 -2.18 -3.85
CA GLU A 24 19.16 -1.92 -2.41
C GLU A 24 18.62 -0.51 -2.16
N GLU A 25 19.08 0.49 -2.92
CA GLU A 25 18.52 1.84 -2.87
C GLU A 25 17.03 1.89 -3.30
N ILE A 26 16.64 1.16 -4.35
CA ILE A 26 15.22 1.02 -4.74
C ILE A 26 14.40 0.44 -3.58
N VAL A 27 14.89 -0.63 -2.95
CA VAL A 27 14.24 -1.28 -1.81
C VAL A 27 14.16 -0.31 -0.62
N GLY A 28 15.23 0.43 -0.32
CA GLY A 28 15.27 1.43 0.75
C GLY A 28 14.26 2.56 0.55
N ARG A 29 14.11 3.06 -0.68
CA ARG A 29 13.17 4.15 -1.01
C ARG A 29 11.71 3.72 -0.95
N TYR A 30 11.39 2.56 -1.50
CA TYR A 30 9.99 2.16 -1.74
C TYR A 30 9.48 1.11 -0.77
N GLY A 31 10.36 0.33 -0.15
CA GLY A 31 10.03 -0.76 0.77
C GLY A 31 9.09 -0.35 1.91
N PRO A 32 9.33 0.78 2.61
CA PRO A 32 8.44 1.22 3.69
C PRO A 32 6.99 1.44 3.25
N GLU A 33 6.76 2.01 2.06
CA GLU A 33 5.42 2.24 1.53
C GLU A 33 4.75 0.94 1.07
N MET A 34 5.52 0.05 0.43
CA MET A 34 5.03 -1.27 0.01
C MET A 34 4.63 -2.12 1.22
N PHE A 35 5.44 -2.09 2.29
CA PHE A 35 5.18 -2.80 3.53
C PHE A 35 3.95 -2.26 4.23
N ARG A 36 3.82 -0.94 4.39
CA ARG A 36 2.62 -0.33 4.98
C ARG A 36 1.36 -0.73 4.20
N TYR A 37 1.39 -0.65 2.87
CA TYR A 37 0.25 -1.05 2.04
C TYR A 37 -0.09 -2.55 2.21
N ALA A 38 0.90 -3.44 2.17
CA ALA A 38 0.68 -4.88 2.35
C ALA A 38 0.15 -5.21 3.75
N ARG A 39 0.68 -4.57 4.79
CA ARG A 39 0.24 -4.72 6.19
C ARG A 39 -1.20 -4.26 6.37
N ASN A 40 -1.55 -3.11 5.81
CA ASN A 40 -2.93 -2.62 5.71
C ASN A 40 -3.78 -3.40 4.70
N MET A 41 -3.33 -4.51 4.11
CA MET A 41 -4.19 -5.35 3.26
C MET A 41 -4.37 -6.75 3.84
N LEU A 42 -3.37 -7.25 4.56
CA LEU A 42 -3.31 -8.62 5.09
C LEU A 42 -3.50 -8.69 6.60
N SER A 43 -3.15 -7.62 7.33
CA SER A 43 -3.22 -7.57 8.80
C SER A 43 -2.50 -8.70 9.52
N ASP A 44 -1.42 -9.14 8.89
CA ASP A 44 -0.46 -10.11 9.39
C ASP A 44 0.90 -9.56 8.96
N GLN A 45 1.73 -9.20 9.94
CA GLN A 45 3.03 -8.60 9.68
C GLN A 45 3.94 -9.57 8.90
N GLY A 46 3.98 -10.84 9.30
CA GLY A 46 4.81 -11.84 8.62
C GLY A 46 4.35 -12.06 7.17
N ALA A 47 3.04 -12.10 6.93
CA ALA A 47 2.49 -12.19 5.58
C ALA A 47 2.79 -10.94 4.74
N ALA A 48 2.78 -9.75 5.34
CA ALA A 48 3.14 -8.50 4.66
C ALA A 48 4.62 -8.47 4.29
N GLU A 49 5.52 -8.87 5.20
CA GLU A 49 6.95 -9.00 4.93
C GLU A 49 7.21 -10.00 3.78
N GLU A 50 6.60 -11.18 3.85
CA GLU A 50 6.70 -12.21 2.80
C GLU A 50 6.27 -11.66 1.44
N VAL A 51 5.09 -11.03 1.37
CA VAL A 51 4.55 -10.46 0.12
C VAL A 51 5.45 -9.37 -0.47
N VAL A 52 6.01 -8.51 0.37
CA VAL A 52 6.91 -7.44 -0.09
C VAL A 52 8.24 -8.01 -0.58
N GLN A 53 8.82 -8.97 0.15
CA GLN A 53 10.03 -9.66 -0.30
C GLN A 53 9.81 -10.35 -1.64
N ASP A 54 8.72 -11.10 -1.77
CA ASP A 54 8.30 -11.76 -3.01
C ASP A 54 8.13 -10.77 -4.18
N ALA A 55 7.58 -9.59 -3.90
CA ALA A 55 7.40 -8.53 -4.89
C ALA A 55 8.74 -7.93 -5.33
N PHE A 56 9.68 -7.71 -4.40
CA PHE A 56 11.02 -7.24 -4.77
C PHE A 56 11.85 -8.30 -5.50
N VAL A 57 11.72 -9.59 -5.14
CA VAL A 57 12.34 -10.67 -5.92
C VAL A 57 11.77 -10.69 -7.34
N ALA A 58 10.46 -10.50 -7.51
CA ALA A 58 9.84 -10.38 -8.82
C ALA A 58 10.30 -9.12 -9.56
N ALA A 59 10.48 -8.00 -8.86
CA ALA A 59 10.99 -6.76 -9.42
C ALA A 59 12.42 -6.94 -9.94
N TRP A 60 13.34 -7.50 -9.14
CA TRP A 60 14.71 -7.79 -9.54
C TRP A 60 14.77 -8.62 -10.83
N LYS A 61 13.98 -9.69 -10.91
CA LYS A 61 13.90 -10.57 -12.09
C LYS A 61 13.23 -9.90 -13.30
N GLY A 62 12.43 -8.87 -13.07
CA GLY A 62 11.61 -8.20 -14.09
C GLY A 62 12.15 -6.86 -14.56
N LEU A 63 13.18 -6.31 -13.90
CA LEU A 63 13.69 -4.96 -14.15
C LEU A 63 14.17 -4.76 -15.59
N ASP A 64 14.80 -5.78 -16.20
CA ASP A 64 15.25 -5.75 -17.59
C ASP A 64 14.10 -5.51 -18.58
N ASN A 65 12.87 -5.90 -18.20
CA ASN A 65 11.66 -5.74 -18.99
C ASN A 65 10.86 -4.49 -18.61
N PHE A 66 11.31 -3.69 -17.65
CA PHE A 66 10.63 -2.47 -17.24
C PHE A 66 10.84 -1.37 -18.30
N ARG A 67 9.80 -1.13 -19.11
CA ARG A 67 9.86 -0.17 -20.23
C ARG A 67 9.74 1.31 -19.83
N GLY A 68 9.43 1.61 -18.57
CA GLY A 68 9.17 2.98 -18.13
C GLY A 68 7.81 3.54 -18.57
N ASP A 69 6.86 2.68 -18.97
CA ASP A 69 5.49 3.06 -19.34
C ASP A 69 4.68 3.64 -18.14
N SER A 70 5.21 3.49 -16.92
CA SER A 70 4.69 4.06 -15.68
C SER A 70 5.87 4.45 -14.77
N ALA A 71 5.61 5.19 -13.69
CA ALA A 71 6.62 5.42 -12.67
C ALA A 71 7.03 4.10 -12.00
N LEU A 72 8.30 3.99 -11.58
CA LEU A 72 8.83 2.81 -10.88
C LEU A 72 7.97 2.46 -9.66
N ARG A 73 7.60 3.48 -8.87
CA ARG A 73 6.70 3.37 -7.73
C ARG A 73 5.37 2.69 -8.07
N THR A 74 4.72 3.10 -9.17
CA THR A 74 3.44 2.51 -9.64
C THR A 74 3.62 1.05 -10.02
N TRP A 75 4.71 0.72 -10.71
CA TRP A 75 5.02 -0.65 -11.11
C TRP A 75 5.27 -1.55 -9.90
N LEU A 76 6.01 -1.08 -8.90
CA LEU A 76 6.24 -1.81 -7.64
C LEU A 76 4.93 -2.09 -6.89
N PHE A 77 4.04 -1.10 -6.76
CA PHE A 77 2.72 -1.31 -6.17
C PHE A 77 1.87 -2.32 -6.94
N SER A 78 2.03 -2.43 -8.26
CA SER A 78 1.34 -3.46 -9.05
C SER A 78 1.82 -4.87 -8.68
N LEU A 79 3.13 -5.05 -8.51
CA LEU A 79 3.70 -6.33 -8.07
C LEU A 79 3.21 -6.71 -6.67
N VAL A 80 3.26 -5.76 -5.73
CA VAL A 80 2.77 -5.99 -4.36
C VAL A 80 1.28 -6.30 -4.35
N SER A 81 0.46 -5.57 -5.11
CA SER A 81 -0.99 -5.82 -5.19
C SER A 81 -1.31 -7.20 -5.74
N HIS A 82 -0.60 -7.66 -6.78
CA HIS A 82 -0.74 -9.03 -7.28
C HIS A 82 -0.38 -10.06 -6.20
N LYS A 83 0.74 -9.87 -5.50
CA LYS A 83 1.18 -10.78 -4.43
C LYS A 83 0.20 -10.84 -3.24
N VAL A 84 -0.40 -9.71 -2.86
CA VAL A 84 -1.49 -9.67 -1.87
C VAL A 84 -2.69 -10.51 -2.33
N ILE A 85 -3.11 -10.40 -3.60
CA ILE A 85 -4.24 -11.18 -4.15
C ILE A 85 -3.91 -12.68 -4.12
N ASP A 86 -2.71 -13.05 -4.57
CA ASP A 86 -2.26 -14.44 -4.60
C ASP A 86 -2.20 -15.05 -3.20
N HIS A 87 -1.71 -14.29 -2.22
CA HIS A 87 -1.68 -14.70 -0.82
C HIS A 87 -3.10 -14.93 -0.28
N ARG A 88 -4.02 -13.98 -0.51
CA ARG A 88 -5.43 -14.11 -0.06
C ARG A 88 -6.16 -15.29 -0.71
N ARG A 89 -5.91 -15.54 -2.00
CA ARG A 89 -6.51 -16.69 -2.71
C ARG A 89 -6.03 -18.03 -2.14
N ARG A 90 -4.78 -18.12 -1.67
CA ARG A 90 -4.20 -19.32 -1.08
C ARG A 90 -4.75 -19.61 0.34
N ARG A 91 -5.13 -18.58 1.10
CA ARG A 91 -5.52 -18.74 2.52
C ARG A 91 -7.02 -18.96 2.80
N SER A 92 -7.97 -18.71 1.88
CA SER A 92 -9.43 -19.02 1.99
C SER A 92 -10.12 -18.88 3.37
N VAL A 93 -9.66 -18.00 4.26
CA VAL A 93 -10.21 -17.77 5.61
C VAL A 93 -10.47 -16.25 5.80
N PRO A 94 -11.57 -15.83 6.47
CA PRO A 94 -11.87 -14.42 6.64
C PRO A 94 -10.89 -13.80 7.65
N PRO A 95 -10.21 -12.69 7.32
CA PRO A 95 -9.45 -11.94 8.32
C PRO A 95 -10.44 -11.04 9.07
N ALA A 96 -10.71 -11.34 10.33
CA ALA A 96 -11.62 -10.53 11.14
C ALA A 96 -11.26 -10.56 12.64
N GLU A 97 -10.00 -10.51 13.03
CA GLU A 97 -9.69 -10.33 14.48
C GLU A 97 -8.62 -9.25 14.75
N ASP A 98 -7.54 -9.10 13.96
CA ASP A 98 -6.47 -8.14 14.29
C ASP A 98 -6.09 -7.16 13.15
N TRP A 99 -7.02 -6.29 12.74
CA TRP A 99 -6.76 -5.32 11.67
C TRP A 99 -6.12 -4.02 12.18
N VAL A 100 -4.81 -3.86 11.99
CA VAL A 100 -4.08 -2.63 12.40
C VAL A 100 -3.96 -1.66 11.23
N PHE A 101 -4.73 -0.57 11.25
CA PHE A 101 -4.53 0.55 10.32
C PHE A 101 -3.42 1.48 10.83
N GLU A 102 -2.39 1.70 10.01
CA GLU A 102 -1.26 2.56 10.38
C GLU A 102 -1.46 4.02 9.97
N ARG A 103 -1.28 4.95 10.91
CA ARG A 103 -1.20 6.38 10.61
C ARG A 103 0.13 6.69 9.91
N LYS A 104 0.10 7.54 8.88
CA LYS A 104 1.30 8.27 8.43
C LYS A 104 1.73 9.19 9.56
N SER A 105 2.67 8.74 10.39
CA SER A 105 3.14 9.51 11.55
C SER A 105 3.77 10.81 11.06
N THR A 106 3.12 11.93 11.40
CA THR A 106 3.57 13.30 11.09
C THR A 106 3.72 14.07 12.40
N GLY A 107 4.74 13.71 13.18
CA GLY A 107 5.15 14.47 14.38
C GLY A 107 4.27 14.24 15.62
N ALA A 108 4.94 14.10 16.77
CA ALA A 108 4.35 13.75 18.06
C ALA A 108 3.45 14.87 18.63
N GLY A 109 2.22 14.50 19.00
CA GLY A 109 1.33 15.32 19.83
C GLY A 109 1.70 15.20 21.30
N SER A 110 1.45 16.28 22.06
CA SER A 110 1.92 16.47 23.45
C SER A 110 0.86 16.12 24.51
N ASP A 111 -0.26 15.53 24.09
CA ASP A 111 -1.45 15.33 24.90
C ASP A 111 -1.85 13.83 24.94
N PRO A 112 -1.61 13.14 26.07
CA PRO A 112 -1.91 11.73 26.22
C PRO A 112 -3.39 11.38 26.01
N GLU A 113 -4.33 12.29 26.32
CA GLU A 113 -5.77 12.02 26.18
C GLU A 113 -6.19 12.07 24.71
N ALA A 114 -5.69 13.06 23.97
CA ALA A 114 -5.86 13.14 22.52
C ALA A 114 -5.20 11.96 21.78
N ASP A 115 -4.07 11.45 22.28
CA ASP A 115 -3.41 10.27 21.71
C ASP A 115 -4.26 9.00 21.90
N VAL A 116 -4.86 8.79 23.08
CA VAL A 116 -5.75 7.64 23.34
C VAL A 116 -7.01 7.67 22.48
N GLU A 117 -7.61 8.86 22.30
CA GLU A 117 -8.78 9.01 21.44
C GLU A 117 -8.43 8.77 19.96
N ALA A 118 -7.29 9.28 19.50
CA ALA A 118 -6.78 9.03 18.16
C ALA A 118 -6.51 7.54 17.93
N ASP A 119 -5.90 6.84 18.89
CA ASP A 119 -5.65 5.41 18.80
C ASP A 119 -6.95 4.60 18.73
N SER A 120 -7.96 5.01 19.51
CA SER A 120 -9.28 4.38 19.50
C SER A 120 -10.02 4.60 18.17
N PHE A 121 -9.95 5.80 17.60
CA PHE A 121 -10.49 6.09 16.26
C PHE A 121 -9.77 5.28 15.18
N MET A 122 -8.44 5.17 15.27
CA MET A 122 -7.63 4.42 14.31
C MET A 122 -7.92 2.92 14.35
N ALA A 123 -8.16 2.36 15.54
CA ALA A 123 -8.62 0.99 15.70
C ALA A 123 -9.98 0.77 15.01
N GLU A 124 -10.95 1.66 15.25
CA GLU A 124 -12.27 1.56 14.60
C GLU A 124 -12.16 1.73 13.08
N LEU A 125 -11.35 2.66 12.59
CA LEU A 125 -11.08 2.82 11.16
C LEU A 125 -10.46 1.55 10.57
N GLY A 126 -9.56 0.90 11.30
CA GLY A 126 -9.00 -0.39 10.91
C GLY A 126 -10.08 -1.47 10.72
N VAL A 127 -10.98 -1.61 11.69
CA VAL A 127 -12.11 -2.54 11.61
C VAL A 127 -13.02 -2.19 10.42
N ALA A 128 -13.38 -0.93 10.24
CA ALA A 128 -14.24 -0.50 9.14
C ALA A 128 -13.58 -0.74 7.76
N LEU A 129 -12.27 -0.52 7.64
CA LEU A 129 -11.51 -0.86 6.43
C LEU A 129 -11.50 -2.37 6.18
N ALA A 130 -11.37 -3.18 7.24
CA ALA A 130 -11.35 -4.64 7.20
C ALA A 130 -12.63 -5.28 6.63
N GLU A 131 -13.74 -4.54 6.61
CA GLU A 131 -15.01 -4.99 6.06
C GLU A 131 -15.22 -4.59 4.60
N LEU A 132 -14.46 -3.62 4.12
CA LEU A 132 -14.56 -3.20 2.73
C LEU A 132 -14.19 -4.34 1.79
N PRO A 133 -14.92 -4.51 0.66
CA PRO A 133 -14.48 -5.35 -0.43
C PRO A 133 -13.05 -4.98 -0.86
N TYR A 134 -12.24 -5.99 -1.17
CA TYR A 134 -10.81 -5.83 -1.50
C TYR A 134 -10.50 -4.64 -2.41
N ARG A 135 -11.23 -4.50 -3.53
CA ARG A 135 -10.98 -3.44 -4.50
C ARG A 135 -11.29 -2.05 -3.95
N GLN A 136 -12.29 -1.93 -3.09
CA GLN A 136 -12.63 -0.67 -2.42
C GLN A 136 -11.52 -0.28 -1.43
N ARG A 137 -11.12 -1.24 -0.59
CA ARG A 137 -10.02 -1.06 0.37
C ARG A 137 -8.71 -0.69 -0.32
N ALA A 138 -8.29 -1.47 -1.31
CA ALA A 138 -7.05 -1.24 -2.04
C ALA A 138 -7.05 0.14 -2.72
N CYS A 139 -8.13 0.51 -3.42
CA CYS A 139 -8.22 1.84 -4.02
C CYS A 139 -8.14 2.95 -2.97
N TRP A 140 -8.81 2.77 -1.82
CA TRP A 140 -8.80 3.75 -0.73
C TRP A 140 -7.41 3.91 -0.13
N LEU A 141 -6.71 2.81 0.19
CA LEU A 141 -5.35 2.87 0.75
C LEU A 141 -4.36 3.48 -0.24
N LEU A 142 -4.39 3.04 -1.50
CA LEU A 142 -3.50 3.59 -2.53
C LEU A 142 -3.74 5.10 -2.73
N ARG A 143 -4.99 5.57 -2.58
CA ARG A 143 -5.34 6.99 -2.73
C ARG A 143 -5.04 7.82 -1.50
N GLU A 144 -5.63 7.46 -0.37
CA GLU A 144 -5.66 8.30 0.84
C GLU A 144 -4.41 8.13 1.70
N VAL A 145 -3.80 6.94 1.67
CA VAL A 145 -2.54 6.67 2.40
C VAL A 145 -1.36 6.88 1.47
N GLU A 146 -1.32 6.23 0.32
CA GLU A 146 -0.15 6.26 -0.57
C GLU A 146 -0.16 7.43 -1.56
N GLY A 147 -1.23 8.24 -1.62
CA GLY A 147 -1.27 9.46 -2.41
C GLY A 147 -1.28 9.25 -3.94
N LEU A 148 -1.52 8.03 -4.42
CA LEU A 148 -1.52 7.72 -5.85
C LEU A 148 -2.70 8.39 -6.56
N THR A 149 -2.49 8.78 -7.80
CA THR A 149 -3.52 9.34 -8.68
C THR A 149 -4.47 8.25 -9.19
N HIS A 150 -5.69 8.62 -9.62
CA HIS A 150 -6.64 7.64 -10.16
C HIS A 150 -6.09 6.84 -11.36
N PRO A 151 -5.33 7.43 -12.31
CA PRO A 151 -4.69 6.67 -13.37
C PRO A 151 -3.67 5.65 -12.86
N GLU A 152 -2.82 6.01 -11.89
CA GLU A 152 -1.84 5.09 -11.30
C GLU A 152 -2.52 3.93 -10.57
N ILE A 153 -3.55 4.22 -9.77
CA ILE A 153 -4.36 3.19 -9.11
C ILE A 153 -5.04 2.29 -10.15
N GLY A 154 -5.49 2.87 -11.26
CA GLY A 154 -6.06 2.14 -12.38
C GLY A 154 -5.07 1.14 -12.98
N ALA A 155 -3.82 1.56 -13.19
CA ALA A 155 -2.76 0.69 -13.66
C ALA A 155 -2.44 -0.44 -12.67
N ILE A 156 -2.35 -0.13 -11.37
CA ILE A 156 -2.07 -1.10 -10.30
C ILE A 156 -3.20 -2.14 -10.17
N MET A 157 -4.45 -1.69 -10.19
CA MET A 157 -5.62 -2.53 -9.92
C MET A 157 -6.26 -3.13 -11.17
N THR A 158 -5.71 -2.84 -12.35
CA THR A 158 -6.30 -3.19 -13.66
C THR A 158 -7.74 -2.67 -13.78
N LEU A 159 -7.93 -1.37 -13.51
CA LEU A 159 -9.21 -0.67 -13.52
C LEU A 159 -9.13 0.58 -14.39
N SER A 160 -10.25 0.99 -14.98
CA SER A 160 -10.35 2.34 -15.56
C SER A 160 -10.35 3.41 -14.45
N ALA A 161 -9.89 4.62 -14.76
CA ALA A 161 -9.94 5.74 -13.80
C ALA A 161 -11.38 6.04 -13.32
N GLY A 162 -12.39 5.80 -14.17
CA GLY A 162 -13.80 5.88 -13.78
C GLY A 162 -14.19 4.80 -12.76
N ALA A 163 -13.74 3.56 -12.97
CA ALA A 163 -13.97 2.47 -12.01
C ALA A 163 -13.29 2.74 -10.66
N VAL A 164 -12.07 3.30 -10.65
CA VAL A 164 -11.37 3.73 -9.43
C VAL A 164 -12.21 4.75 -8.65
N ARG A 165 -12.72 5.80 -9.31
CA ARG A 165 -13.62 6.78 -8.67
C ARG A 165 -14.85 6.11 -8.05
N GLY A 166 -15.45 5.14 -8.74
CA GLY A 166 -16.57 4.36 -8.22
C GLY A 166 -16.21 3.54 -6.98
N GLN A 167 -15.03 2.89 -6.96
CA GLN A 167 -14.56 2.16 -5.77
C GLN A 167 -14.35 3.09 -4.59
N LEU A 168 -13.70 4.24 -4.81
CA LEU A 168 -13.45 5.24 -3.76
C LEU A 168 -14.73 5.84 -3.20
N THR A 169 -15.71 6.11 -4.05
CA THR A 169 -17.02 6.64 -3.63
C THR A 169 -17.73 5.66 -2.71
N ARG A 170 -17.75 4.37 -3.08
CA ARG A 170 -18.36 3.32 -2.24
C ARG A 170 -17.60 3.11 -0.93
N ALA A 171 -16.26 3.07 -0.99
CA ALA A 171 -15.43 2.98 0.21
C ALA A 171 -15.76 4.12 1.19
N ARG A 172 -15.82 5.37 0.71
CA ARG A 172 -16.16 6.54 1.52
C ARG A 172 -17.56 6.48 2.11
N ALA A 173 -18.55 6.00 1.36
CA ALA A 173 -19.91 5.85 1.86
C ALA A 173 -19.96 4.86 3.05
N THR A 174 -19.36 3.67 2.88
CA THR A 174 -19.30 2.65 3.94
C THR A 174 -18.53 3.14 5.16
N LEU A 175 -17.34 3.74 4.97
CA LEU A 175 -16.57 4.29 6.09
C LEU A 175 -17.32 5.42 6.79
N SER A 176 -18.04 6.26 6.05
CA SER A 176 -18.82 7.36 6.64
C SER A 176 -19.99 6.85 7.49
N GLU A 177 -20.63 5.75 7.09
CA GLU A 177 -21.69 5.11 7.85
C GLU A 177 -21.14 4.45 9.12
N ARG A 178 -20.06 3.66 9.01
CA ARG A 178 -19.44 2.97 10.16
C ARG A 178 -18.88 3.94 11.19
N LEU A 179 -18.28 5.04 10.74
CA LEU A 179 -17.64 6.03 11.60
C LEU A 179 -18.58 7.21 11.96
N ALA A 180 -19.89 7.10 11.73
CA ALA A 180 -20.84 8.18 12.01
C ALA A 180 -20.83 8.59 13.50
N THR A 181 -20.74 7.62 14.41
CA THR A 181 -20.70 7.86 15.86
C THR A 181 -19.47 8.68 16.28
N TRP A 182 -18.36 8.56 15.56
CA TRP A 182 -17.13 9.32 15.80
C TRP A 182 -17.16 10.75 15.26
N ARG A 183 -18.11 11.11 14.38
CA ARG A 183 -18.28 12.50 13.94
C ARG A 183 -19.03 13.38 14.93
N THR A 184 -19.66 12.78 15.93
CA THR A 184 -20.62 13.44 16.83
C THR A 184 -20.16 13.45 18.28
N ARG A 185 -18.98 12.90 18.55
CA ARG A 185 -18.22 13.08 19.81
C ARG A 185 -17.24 14.22 19.61
#